data_AF-A0A1V5GNV3-F1
#
_entry.id   AF-A0A1V5GNV3-F1
#
_cell.length_a   1.000
_cell.length_b   1.000
_cell.length_c   1.000
_cell.angle_alpha   90.00
_cell.angle_beta   90.00
_cell.angle_gamma   90.00
#
_symmetry.space_group_name_H-M   'P 1'
#
loop_
_entity.id
_entity.type
_entity.pdbx_description
1 polymer ?
#
loop_
_entity_poly.entity_id
_entity_poly.type
_entity_poly.pdbx_seq_one_letter_code
_entity_poly.pdbx_strand_id
1 'polypeptide(L)'
;MTDFPYIGGIEVSAIQNREFIRIETDKAQAIVVALDKSNIPFSARFGDAEMVLTYDGSYKEQVEEIIAKAQSGDYEALLRELQVYGVPDGYYRLLGEVAELLNTTVSFLQSRPDEVQLLLCKFYVDLWLCDKATLQRELDRIITVNGRTLSDISEYERKKVQEKTPAEPVQTADKVPTFEELYDAYQRRHVNDHFTREAHKHLAEIARRRQRDEQERIIQTEERERKNRP
;
A
#
# COMPACT_ATOMS: atom_id res chain seq x y z
N MET A 1 -5.82 1.79 -33.58
CA MET A 1 -4.80 2.01 -32.56
C MET A 1 -5.50 1.90 -31.23
N THR A 2 -5.23 0.86 -30.45
CA THR A 2 -5.65 0.81 -29.05
C THR A 2 -4.84 1.86 -28.31
N ASP A 3 -5.49 2.93 -27.86
CA ASP A 3 -4.83 4.00 -27.13
C ASP A 3 -4.68 3.56 -25.67
N PHE A 4 -3.45 3.51 -25.17
CA PHE A 4 -3.16 3.17 -23.78
C PHE A 4 -2.89 4.47 -23.02
N PRO A 5 -3.89 4.98 -22.26
CA PRO A 5 -3.79 6.29 -21.61
C PRO A 5 -2.75 6.32 -20.48
N TYR A 6 -2.41 5.17 -19.91
CA TYR A 6 -1.49 5.09 -18.78
C TYR A 6 -0.21 4.33 -19.13
N ILE A 7 0.90 4.80 -18.57
CA ILE A 7 2.23 4.19 -18.69
C ILE A 7 2.81 4.05 -17.29
N GLY A 8 3.43 2.91 -16.99
CA GLY A 8 4.09 2.64 -15.71
C GLY A 8 5.43 1.93 -15.89
N GLY A 9 6.28 2.02 -14.86
CA GLY A 9 7.59 1.37 -14.84
C GLY A 9 8.71 2.17 -15.49
N ILE A 10 9.75 1.48 -15.94
CA ILE A 10 10.95 2.05 -16.55
C ILE A 10 10.88 2.01 -18.09
N GLU A 11 11.83 2.68 -18.72
CA GLU A 11 12.03 2.59 -20.17
C GLU A 11 12.30 1.14 -20.59
N VAL A 12 11.63 0.67 -21.65
CA VAL A 12 11.79 -0.70 -22.16
C VAL A 12 13.26 -1.01 -22.46
N SER A 13 14.03 -0.03 -22.92
CA SER A 13 15.45 -0.18 -23.22
C SER A 13 16.30 -0.56 -22.00
N ALA A 14 15.86 -0.20 -20.78
CA ALA A 14 16.57 -0.49 -19.53
C ALA A 14 16.34 -1.91 -19.00
N ILE A 15 15.34 -2.64 -19.52
CA ILE A 15 15.07 -4.04 -19.18
C ILE A 15 16.01 -4.92 -20.00
N GLN A 16 16.78 -5.79 -19.35
CA GLN A 16 17.79 -6.63 -20.02
C GLN A 16 17.17 -7.92 -20.56
N ASN A 17 16.64 -8.78 -19.69
CA ASN A 17 16.02 -10.05 -20.06
C ASN A 17 14.53 -9.86 -20.35
N ARG A 18 14.17 -9.30 -21.51
CA ARG A 18 12.79 -8.87 -21.77
C ARG A 18 11.85 -10.05 -22.05
N GLU A 19 10.81 -10.17 -21.23
CA GLU A 19 9.60 -10.92 -21.55
C GLU A 19 8.45 -9.96 -21.83
N PHE A 20 7.52 -10.38 -22.69
CA PHE A 20 6.39 -9.58 -23.15
C PHE A 20 5.09 -10.36 -22.99
N ILE A 21 4.07 -9.70 -22.44
CA ILE A 21 2.73 -10.24 -22.31
C ILE A 21 1.67 -9.15 -22.55
N ARG A 22 0.54 -9.56 -23.11
CA ARG A 22 -0.67 -8.74 -23.25
C ARG A 22 -1.79 -9.42 -22.49
N ILE A 23 -2.49 -8.65 -21.66
CA ILE A 23 -3.45 -9.18 -20.69
C ILE A 23 -4.73 -8.36 -20.81
N GLU A 24 -5.87 -9.03 -21.02
CA GLU A 24 -7.19 -8.44 -20.87
C GLU A 24 -7.53 -8.42 -19.37
N THR A 25 -7.62 -7.23 -18.79
CA THR A 25 -7.84 -7.05 -17.35
C THR A 25 -8.29 -5.64 -17.01
N ASP A 26 -9.23 -5.54 -16.06
CA ASP A 26 -9.61 -4.30 -15.39
C ASP A 26 -8.74 -3.99 -14.15
N LYS A 27 -7.76 -4.86 -13.85
CA LYS A 27 -6.86 -4.78 -12.69
C LYS A 27 -5.46 -4.28 -13.04
N ALA A 28 -5.28 -3.71 -14.23
CA ALA A 28 -3.96 -3.28 -14.72
C ALA A 28 -3.22 -2.35 -13.75
N GLN A 29 -3.93 -1.39 -13.15
CA GLN A 29 -3.35 -0.49 -12.15
C GLN A 29 -2.84 -1.24 -10.91
N ALA A 30 -3.61 -2.21 -10.41
CA ALA A 30 -3.24 -2.98 -9.23
C ALA A 30 -2.01 -3.86 -9.49
N ILE A 31 -1.92 -4.46 -10.68
CA ILE A 31 -0.76 -5.22 -11.15
C ILE A 31 0.48 -4.32 -11.19
N VAL A 32 0.37 -3.13 -11.80
CA VAL A 32 1.48 -2.16 -11.90
C VAL A 32 2.01 -1.75 -10.52
N VAL A 33 1.12 -1.49 -9.56
CA VAL A 33 1.51 -1.14 -8.18
C VAL A 33 2.21 -2.31 -7.49
N ALA A 34 1.71 -3.53 -7.65
CA ALA A 34 2.34 -4.71 -7.07
C ALA A 34 3.74 -4.97 -7.64
N LEU A 35 3.93 -4.83 -8.95
CA LEU A 35 5.23 -4.97 -9.61
C LEU A 35 6.26 -3.95 -9.08
N ASP A 36 5.85 -2.70 -8.91
CA ASP A 36 6.69 -1.63 -8.38
C ASP A 36 7.11 -1.92 -6.93
N LYS A 37 6.16 -2.30 -6.07
CA LYS A 37 6.43 -2.68 -4.67
C LYS A 37 7.34 -3.91 -4.56
N SER A 38 7.19 -4.85 -5.49
CA SER A 38 8.06 -6.01 -5.63
C SER A 38 9.46 -5.70 -6.18
N ASN A 39 9.73 -4.45 -6.57
CA ASN A 39 10.99 -4.02 -7.20
C ASN A 39 11.32 -4.81 -8.47
N ILE A 40 10.28 -5.24 -9.21
CA ILE A 40 10.45 -5.95 -10.48
C ILE A 40 10.70 -4.91 -11.57
N PRO A 41 11.75 -5.03 -12.40
CA PRO A 41 11.92 -4.14 -13.54
C PRO A 41 10.84 -4.41 -14.60
N PHE A 42 9.97 -3.44 -14.84
CA PHE A 42 8.88 -3.57 -15.82
C PHE A 42 8.65 -2.27 -16.61
N SER A 43 7.94 -2.38 -17.72
CA SER A 43 7.38 -1.30 -18.51
C SER A 43 5.98 -1.70 -18.94
N ALA A 44 4.98 -0.93 -18.56
CA ALA A 44 3.58 -1.23 -18.82
C ALA A 44 2.90 -0.08 -19.56
N ARG A 45 2.03 -0.41 -20.50
CA ARG A 45 1.06 0.51 -21.11
C ARG A 45 -0.32 -0.10 -20.93
N PHE A 46 -1.25 0.65 -20.35
CA PHE A 46 -2.54 0.08 -19.96
C PHE A 46 -3.69 1.08 -20.04
N GLY A 47 -4.88 0.53 -20.17
CA GLY A 47 -6.16 1.22 -20.06
C GLY A 47 -7.09 0.45 -19.14
N ASP A 48 -8.40 0.70 -19.24
CA ASP A 48 -9.37 0.17 -18.28
C ASP A 48 -9.72 -1.31 -18.48
N ALA A 49 -9.35 -1.92 -19.61
CA ALA A 49 -9.71 -3.31 -19.94
C ALA A 49 -8.53 -4.14 -20.43
N GLU A 50 -7.35 -3.54 -20.58
CA GLU A 50 -6.23 -4.22 -21.20
C GLU A 50 -4.90 -3.57 -20.81
N MET A 51 -3.86 -4.39 -20.68
CA MET A 51 -2.49 -3.95 -20.51
C MET A 51 -1.52 -4.70 -21.42
N VAL A 52 -0.46 -3.99 -21.81
CA VAL A 52 0.75 -4.52 -22.41
C VAL A 52 1.87 -4.36 -21.40
N LEU A 53 2.49 -5.48 -21.02
CA LEU A 53 3.53 -5.53 -20.01
C LEU A 53 4.81 -6.11 -20.62
N THR A 54 5.92 -5.40 -20.45
CA THR A 54 7.27 -5.91 -20.65
C THR A 54 7.97 -5.96 -19.30
N TYR A 55 8.63 -7.06 -18.96
CA TYR A 55 9.30 -7.21 -17.67
C TYR A 55 10.62 -7.97 -17.81
N ASP A 56 11.43 -7.95 -16.75
CA ASP A 56 12.62 -8.78 -16.65
C ASP A 56 12.22 -10.24 -16.36
N GLY A 57 12.39 -11.13 -17.33
CA GLY A 57 12.04 -12.55 -17.29
C GLY A 57 12.72 -13.34 -16.19
N SER A 58 13.74 -12.78 -15.53
CA SER A 58 14.30 -13.37 -14.31
C SER A 58 13.29 -13.39 -13.15
N TYR A 59 12.22 -12.59 -13.24
CA TYR A 59 11.13 -12.49 -12.27
C TYR A 59 9.83 -13.15 -12.74
N LYS A 60 9.89 -14.05 -13.72
CA LYS A 60 8.71 -14.63 -14.35
C LYS A 60 7.72 -15.24 -13.35
N GLU A 61 8.21 -16.04 -12.40
CA GLU A 61 7.36 -16.67 -11.38
C GLU A 61 6.64 -15.64 -10.50
N GLN A 62 7.34 -14.57 -10.10
CA GLN A 62 6.77 -13.49 -9.31
C GLN A 62 5.71 -12.69 -10.09
N VAL A 63 5.99 -12.41 -11.37
CA VAL A 63 5.04 -11.71 -12.25
C VAL A 63 3.78 -12.55 -12.47
N GLU A 64 3.93 -13.86 -12.73
CA GLU A 64 2.82 -14.79 -12.86
C GLU A 64 2.00 -14.89 -11.56
N GLU A 65 2.64 -14.93 -10.39
CA GLU A 65 1.95 -14.91 -9.09
C GLU A 65 1.12 -13.64 -8.90
N ILE A 66 1.70 -12.46 -9.17
CA ILE A 66 1.02 -11.15 -9.05
C ILE A 66 -0.20 -11.09 -9.96
N ILE A 67 -0.05 -11.52 -11.22
CA ILE A 67 -1.14 -11.53 -12.19
C ILE A 67 -2.24 -12.50 -11.74
N ALA A 68 -1.88 -13.70 -11.31
CA ALA A 68 -2.84 -14.70 -10.84
C ALA A 68 -3.64 -14.20 -9.62
N LYS A 69 -2.97 -13.58 -8.65
CA LYS A 69 -3.59 -12.94 -7.48
C LYS A 69 -4.54 -11.82 -7.87
N ALA A 70 -4.14 -10.96 -8.80
CA ALA A 70 -5.00 -9.87 -9.27
C ALA A 70 -6.26 -10.40 -10.00
N GLN A 71 -6.16 -11.55 -10.67
CA GLN A 71 -7.26 -12.13 -11.44
C GLN A 71 -8.16 -13.07 -10.64
N SER A 72 -7.75 -13.52 -9.45
CA SER A 72 -8.52 -14.52 -8.69
C SER A 72 -9.78 -13.95 -8.04
N GLY A 73 -9.79 -12.65 -7.73
CA GLY A 73 -10.87 -12.00 -6.98
C GLY A 73 -10.81 -12.24 -5.46
N ASP A 74 -9.80 -12.97 -4.98
CA ASP A 74 -9.62 -13.27 -3.56
C ASP A 74 -9.27 -12.01 -2.77
N TYR A 75 -8.55 -11.06 -3.38
CA TYR A 75 -8.23 -9.80 -2.71
C TYR A 75 -9.51 -9.01 -2.37
N GLU A 76 -10.44 -8.89 -3.31
CA GLU A 76 -11.71 -8.24 -3.07
C GLU A 76 -12.59 -9.02 -2.09
N ALA A 77 -12.48 -10.36 -2.06
CA ALA A 77 -13.14 -11.18 -1.05
C ALA A 77 -12.61 -10.88 0.35
N LEU A 78 -11.27 -10.86 0.51
CA LEU A 78 -10.59 -10.48 1.74
C LEU A 78 -11.02 -9.09 2.22
N LEU A 79 -11.04 -8.09 1.33
CA LEU A 79 -11.46 -6.74 1.69
C LEU A 79 -12.92 -6.68 2.17
N ARG A 80 -13.83 -7.45 1.53
CA ARG A 80 -15.23 -7.56 1.98
C ARG A 80 -15.34 -8.20 3.35
N GLU A 81 -14.58 -9.26 3.61
CA GLU A 81 -14.57 -9.91 4.92
C GLU A 81 -14.09 -8.96 6.02
N LEU A 82 -13.00 -8.22 5.77
CA LEU A 82 -12.48 -7.23 6.72
C LEU A 82 -13.48 -6.11 7.02
N GLN A 83 -14.28 -5.70 6.03
CA GLN A 83 -15.34 -4.70 6.22
C GLN A 83 -16.47 -5.21 7.15
N VAL A 84 -16.82 -6.50 7.10
CA VAL A 84 -17.88 -7.09 7.94
C VAL A 84 -17.51 -7.05 9.42
N TYR A 85 -16.25 -7.29 9.74
CA TYR A 85 -15.77 -7.38 11.12
C TYR A 85 -15.35 -6.04 11.73
N GLY A 86 -15.18 -4.99 10.92
CA GLY A 86 -14.78 -3.66 11.36
C GLY A 86 -13.28 -3.56 11.72
N VAL A 87 -12.78 -2.33 11.81
CA VAL A 87 -11.39 -2.03 12.18
C VAL A 87 -11.36 -1.70 13.68
N PRO A 88 -10.42 -2.25 14.49
CA PRO A 88 -9.27 -3.07 14.10
C PRO A 88 -9.52 -4.60 14.10
N ASP A 89 -10.63 -5.07 14.66
CA ASP A 89 -10.90 -6.49 14.96
C ASP A 89 -10.85 -7.43 13.74
N GLY A 90 -11.16 -6.92 12.55
CA GLY A 90 -11.01 -7.66 11.30
C GLY A 90 -9.55 -8.05 11.02
N TYR A 91 -8.60 -7.15 11.29
CA TYR A 91 -7.19 -7.39 10.97
C TYR A 91 -6.56 -8.48 11.84
N TYR A 92 -6.91 -8.58 13.12
CA TYR A 92 -6.32 -9.59 14.01
C TYR A 92 -6.65 -11.04 13.60
N ARG A 93 -7.69 -11.25 12.77
CA ARG A 93 -7.99 -12.57 12.18
C ARG A 93 -6.87 -13.05 11.25
N LEU A 94 -6.13 -12.11 10.65
CA LEU A 94 -5.08 -12.40 9.67
C LEU A 94 -3.77 -12.87 10.32
N LEU A 95 -3.67 -12.87 11.65
CA LEU A 95 -2.48 -13.35 12.35
C LEU A 95 -2.14 -14.81 12.01
N GLY A 96 -3.15 -15.62 11.68
CA GLY A 96 -2.95 -16.99 11.19
C GLY A 96 -2.19 -17.02 9.87
N GLU A 97 -2.68 -16.32 8.85
CA GLU A 97 -2.03 -16.28 7.53
C GLU A 97 -0.65 -15.59 7.60
N VAL A 98 -0.52 -14.54 8.39
CA VAL A 98 0.76 -13.86 8.60
C VAL A 98 1.77 -14.79 9.26
N ALA A 99 1.37 -15.59 10.26
CA ALA A 99 2.26 -16.54 10.91
C ALA A 99 2.73 -17.63 9.94
N GLU A 100 1.82 -18.17 9.13
CA GLU A 100 2.15 -19.15 8.09
C GLU A 100 3.11 -18.56 7.06
N LEU A 101 2.84 -17.35 6.58
CA LEU A 101 3.69 -16.66 5.61
C LEU A 101 5.11 -16.44 6.14
N LEU A 102 5.24 -16.07 7.41
CA LEU A 102 6.52 -15.82 8.07
C LEU A 102 7.20 -17.08 8.62
N ASN A 103 6.62 -18.27 8.41
CA ASN A 103 7.09 -19.53 8.97
C ASN A 103 7.30 -19.48 10.49
N THR A 104 6.37 -18.84 11.20
CA THR A 104 6.37 -18.69 12.66
C THR A 104 5.06 -19.16 13.27
N THR A 105 4.92 -19.11 14.60
CA THR A 105 3.68 -19.48 15.28
C THR A 105 2.78 -18.27 15.52
N VAL A 106 1.47 -18.48 15.52
CA VAL A 106 0.49 -17.45 15.92
C VAL A 106 0.80 -16.95 17.34
N SER A 107 1.17 -17.85 18.25
CA SER A 107 1.56 -17.49 19.63
C SER A 107 2.77 -16.56 19.70
N PHE A 108 3.73 -16.70 18.79
CA PHE A 108 4.87 -15.80 18.70
C PHE A 108 4.44 -14.39 18.26
N LEU A 109 3.55 -14.29 17.27
CA LEU A 109 3.01 -12.99 16.86
C LEU A 109 2.14 -12.36 17.95
N GLN A 110 1.31 -13.15 18.64
CA GLN A 110 0.49 -12.70 19.77
C GLN A 110 1.31 -12.24 20.99
N SER A 111 2.57 -12.67 21.11
CA SER A 111 3.48 -12.18 22.15
C SER A 111 4.01 -10.77 21.88
N ARG A 112 3.76 -10.21 20.69
CA ARG A 112 4.16 -8.85 20.31
C ARG A 112 3.12 -7.82 20.79
N PRO A 113 3.50 -6.55 20.96
CA PRO A 113 2.53 -5.49 21.26
C PRO A 113 1.41 -5.44 20.22
N ASP A 114 0.19 -5.09 20.65
CA ASP A 114 -1.01 -5.08 19.79
C ASP A 114 -0.85 -4.20 18.55
N GLU A 115 -0.09 -3.11 18.66
CA GLU A 115 0.26 -2.21 17.55
C GLU A 115 1.09 -2.92 16.47
N VAL A 116 2.03 -3.79 16.88
CA VAL A 116 2.88 -4.57 15.97
C VAL A 116 2.05 -5.65 15.28
N GLN A 117 1.18 -6.32 16.05
CA GLN A 117 0.24 -7.30 15.50
C GLN A 117 -0.68 -6.66 14.45
N LEU A 118 -1.26 -5.50 14.76
CA LEU A 118 -2.12 -4.74 13.85
C LEU A 118 -1.35 -4.28 12.61
N LEU A 119 -0.11 -3.81 12.77
CA LEU A 119 0.73 -3.35 11.67
C LEU A 119 1.06 -4.48 10.71
N LEU A 120 1.44 -5.65 11.23
CA LEU A 120 1.68 -6.85 10.42
C LEU A 120 0.46 -7.22 9.57
N CYS A 121 -0.72 -7.23 10.18
CA CYS A 121 -1.95 -7.59 9.49
C CYS A 121 -2.37 -6.54 8.45
N LYS A 122 -2.18 -5.24 8.74
CA LYS A 122 -2.43 -4.16 7.77
C LYS A 122 -1.49 -4.27 6.57
N PHE A 123 -0.19 -4.45 6.80
CA PHE A 123 0.79 -4.61 5.73
C PHE A 123 0.55 -5.85 4.88
N TYR A 124 0.13 -6.94 5.51
CA TYR A 124 -0.25 -8.15 4.77
C TYR A 124 -1.38 -7.85 3.76
N VAL A 125 -2.38 -7.07 4.15
CA VAL A 125 -3.47 -6.65 3.25
C VAL A 125 -3.00 -5.65 2.19
N ASP A 126 -2.20 -4.65 2.57
CA ASP A 126 -1.73 -3.60 1.66
C ASP A 126 -0.75 -4.13 0.59
N LEU A 127 -0.09 -5.25 0.89
CA LEU A 127 0.87 -5.91 0.01
C LEU A 127 0.33 -7.23 -0.57
N TRP A 128 -0.94 -7.58 -0.32
CA TRP A 128 -1.50 -8.90 -0.65
C TRP A 128 -1.25 -9.33 -2.10
N LEU A 129 -1.37 -8.38 -3.03
CA LEU A 129 -1.16 -8.60 -4.47
C LEU A 129 0.30 -8.79 -4.89
N CYS A 130 1.27 -8.45 -4.03
CA CYS A 130 2.68 -8.65 -4.34
C CYS A 130 3.03 -10.14 -4.34
N ASP A 131 4.20 -10.49 -4.88
CA ASP A 131 4.73 -11.85 -4.80
C ASP A 131 5.06 -12.25 -3.36
N LYS A 132 5.06 -13.56 -3.09
CA LYS A 132 5.27 -14.10 -1.74
C LYS A 132 6.58 -13.63 -1.09
N ALA A 133 7.67 -13.53 -1.86
CA ALA A 133 8.96 -13.12 -1.32
C ALA A 133 8.95 -11.65 -0.89
N THR A 134 8.25 -10.78 -1.64
CA THR A 134 8.04 -9.38 -1.25
C THR A 134 7.21 -9.28 0.02
N LEU A 135 6.08 -9.98 0.14
CA LEU A 135 5.30 -9.95 1.39
C LEU A 135 6.14 -10.41 2.59
N GLN A 136 6.84 -11.55 2.48
CA GLN A 136 7.70 -12.06 3.55
C GLN A 136 8.75 -11.03 3.96
N ARG A 137 9.46 -10.44 3.00
CA ARG A 137 10.52 -9.45 3.24
C ARG A 137 9.99 -8.22 4.00
N GLU A 138 8.85 -7.67 3.61
CA GLU A 138 8.30 -6.48 4.25
C GLU A 138 7.73 -6.77 5.64
N LEU A 139 7.10 -7.92 5.83
CA LEU A 139 6.60 -8.34 7.15
C LEU A 139 7.74 -8.70 8.12
N ASP A 140 8.81 -9.34 7.65
CA ASP A 140 10.01 -9.61 8.45
C ASP A 140 10.70 -8.33 8.93
N ARG A 141 10.68 -7.26 8.12
CA ARG A 141 11.19 -5.95 8.53
C ARG A 141 10.41 -5.40 9.72
N ILE A 142 9.10 -5.56 9.75
CA ILE A 142 8.27 -5.10 10.89
C ILE A 142 8.66 -5.84 12.18
N ILE A 143 8.87 -7.15 12.10
CA ILE A 143 9.29 -7.94 13.27
C ILE A 143 10.71 -7.57 13.72
N THR A 144 11.64 -7.39 12.77
CA THR A 144 13.05 -7.18 13.07
C THR A 144 13.35 -5.76 13.55
N VAL A 145 12.71 -4.74 12.96
CA VAL A 145 12.88 -3.34 13.35
C VAL A 145 12.32 -3.13 14.76
N ASN A 146 11.13 -3.66 15.05
CA ASN A 146 10.55 -3.56 16.39
C ASN A 146 11.28 -4.43 17.43
N GLY A 147 11.91 -5.54 17.02
CA GLY A 147 12.72 -6.37 17.91
C GLY A 147 13.96 -5.65 18.45
N ARG A 148 14.64 -4.87 17.61
CA ARG A 148 15.78 -4.03 18.04
C ARG A 148 15.31 -2.87 18.92
N THR A 149 14.28 -2.14 18.51
CA THR A 149 13.74 -1.02 19.28
C THR A 149 13.23 -1.43 20.67
N LEU A 150 12.50 -2.54 20.79
CA LEU A 150 12.02 -3.03 22.08
C LEU A 150 13.15 -3.58 22.97
N SER A 151 14.15 -4.24 22.39
CA SER A 151 15.34 -4.69 23.12
C SER A 151 16.11 -3.48 23.67
N ASP A 152 16.35 -2.47 22.84
CA ASP A 152 17.07 -1.25 23.20
C ASP A 152 16.30 -0.43 24.25
N ILE A 153 14.97 -0.34 24.16
CA ILE A 153 14.11 0.28 25.19
C ILE A 153 14.21 -0.51 26.50
N SER A 154 14.12 -1.83 26.46
CA SER A 154 14.20 -2.66 27.67
C SER A 154 15.59 -2.62 28.32
N GLU A 155 16.67 -2.52 27.51
CA GLU A 155 18.03 -2.34 27.99
C GLU A 155 18.25 -0.94 28.57
N TYR A 156 17.70 0.09 27.94
CA TYR A 156 17.72 1.45 28.44
C TYR A 156 16.98 1.56 29.78
N GLU A 157 15.80 0.96 29.90
CA GLU A 157 15.05 0.92 31.16
C GLU A 157 15.79 0.12 32.24
N ARG A 158 16.42 -1.01 31.89
CA ARG A 158 17.28 -1.76 32.82
C ARG A 158 18.46 -0.92 33.31
N LYS A 159 19.12 -0.18 32.42
CA LYS A 159 20.22 0.74 32.78
C LYS A 159 19.71 1.89 33.64
N LYS A 160 18.55 2.46 33.34
CA LYS A 160 17.91 3.53 34.11
C LYS A 160 17.46 3.10 35.51
N VAL A 161 17.08 1.82 35.67
CA VAL A 161 16.75 1.22 36.98
C VAL A 161 18.02 0.88 37.77
N GLN A 162 19.12 0.51 37.09
CA GLN A 162 20.41 0.23 37.70
C GLN A 162 21.18 1.51 38.10
N GLU A 163 21.03 2.61 37.34
CA GLU A 163 21.68 3.90 37.60
C GLU A 163 20.70 4.90 38.24
N LYS A 164 20.35 4.67 39.52
CA LYS A 164 19.78 5.74 40.36
C LYS A 164 20.90 6.64 40.87
N THR A 165 21.37 7.58 40.06
CA THR A 165 21.96 8.85 40.52
C THR A 165 21.82 9.89 39.40
N PRO A 166 21.40 11.15 39.67
CA PRO A 166 21.15 12.10 38.61
C PRO A 166 22.47 12.74 38.15
N ALA A 167 22.80 12.59 36.87
CA ALA A 167 23.85 13.38 36.22
C ALA A 167 23.39 13.87 34.83
N GLU A 168 23.91 15.06 34.51
CA GLU A 168 23.59 16.00 33.42
C GLU A 168 23.57 15.44 31.98
N PRO A 169 22.90 16.15 31.04
CA PRO A 169 22.59 15.62 29.71
C PRO A 169 23.86 15.49 28.84
N VAL A 170 24.26 14.25 28.60
CA VAL A 170 25.29 13.91 27.61
C VAL A 170 24.67 13.95 26.21
N GLN A 171 25.20 14.84 25.36
CA GLN A 171 24.95 14.84 23.93
C GLN A 171 25.58 13.59 23.30
N THR A 172 24.81 12.74 22.62
CA THR A 172 25.38 11.78 21.65
C THR A 172 24.38 11.29 20.60
N ALA A 173 24.88 11.29 19.37
CA ALA A 173 24.67 10.32 18.28
C ALA A 173 23.31 10.26 17.57
N ASP A 174 23.39 9.97 16.26
CA ASP A 174 22.31 9.97 15.28
C ASP A 174 20.95 9.52 15.84
N LYS A 175 19.95 10.38 15.68
CA LYS A 175 18.58 10.12 16.11
C LYS A 175 18.06 8.88 15.38
N VAL A 176 17.97 7.77 16.10
CA VAL A 176 17.28 6.57 15.65
C VAL A 176 15.79 6.91 15.51
N PRO A 177 15.16 6.64 14.35
CA PRO A 177 13.78 7.03 14.11
C PRO A 177 12.81 6.39 15.11
N THR A 178 11.91 7.17 15.68
CA THR A 178 10.85 6.69 16.57
C THR A 178 9.79 5.89 15.80
N PHE A 179 8.95 5.14 16.52
CA PHE A 179 7.80 4.42 15.95
C PHE A 179 6.90 5.33 15.10
N GLU A 180 6.63 6.53 15.60
CA GLU A 180 5.85 7.56 14.92
C GLU A 180 6.58 8.05 13.66
N GLU A 181 7.91 8.19 13.70
CA GLU A 181 8.71 8.56 12.53
C GLU A 181 8.80 7.44 11.48
N LEU A 182 8.76 6.17 11.88
CA LEU A 182 8.72 5.01 10.99
C LEU A 182 7.33 4.83 10.38
N TYR A 183 6.27 4.98 11.18
CA TYR A 183 4.89 4.98 10.72
C TYR A 183 4.63 6.16 9.78
N ASP A 184 5.15 7.35 10.09
CA ASP A 184 5.09 8.53 9.23
C ASP A 184 5.99 8.41 8.01
N ALA A 185 7.14 7.73 8.08
CA ALA A 185 7.98 7.47 6.92
C ALA A 185 7.33 6.43 6.00
N TYR A 186 6.67 5.43 6.57
CA TYR A 186 5.83 4.48 5.85
C TYR A 186 4.65 5.20 5.20
N GLN A 187 3.84 5.94 5.98
CA GLN A 187 2.80 6.81 5.46
C GLN A 187 3.37 7.71 4.37
N ARG A 188 4.50 8.41 4.55
CA ARG A 188 5.10 9.26 3.50
C ARG A 188 5.56 8.51 2.25
N ARG A 189 6.04 7.26 2.38
CA ARG A 189 6.40 6.38 1.24
C ARG A 189 5.17 5.80 0.54
N HIS A 190 4.06 5.66 1.26
CA HIS A 190 2.82 5.01 0.83
C HIS A 190 1.59 5.95 0.81
N VAL A 191 1.77 7.27 0.99
CA VAL A 191 0.72 8.30 0.88
C VAL A 191 0.23 8.38 -0.57
N ASN A 192 1.06 7.93 -1.51
CA ASN A 192 0.67 7.75 -2.91
C ASN A 192 -0.16 6.48 -3.15
N ASP A 193 -0.32 5.58 -2.18
CA ASP A 193 -1.12 4.35 -2.33
C ASP A 193 -2.63 4.58 -2.09
N HIS A 194 -3.05 5.77 -1.63
CA HIS A 194 -4.47 6.13 -1.58
C HIS A 194 -4.88 7.38 -2.34
N PHE A 195 -3.96 8.07 -3.02
CA PHE A 195 -4.35 9.10 -3.97
C PHE A 195 -3.19 9.35 -4.93
N THR A 196 -3.29 8.81 -6.14
CA THR A 196 -2.42 9.28 -7.22
C THR A 196 -2.67 10.79 -7.37
N ARG A 197 -1.60 11.57 -7.59
CA ARG A 197 -1.70 13.00 -7.91
C ARG A 197 -2.68 13.27 -9.06
N GLU A 198 -2.90 12.26 -9.91
CA GLU A 198 -3.92 12.23 -10.96
C GLU A 198 -5.34 11.95 -10.45
N ALA A 199 -5.55 11.04 -9.49
CA ALA A 199 -6.83 10.87 -8.81
C ALA A 199 -7.27 12.14 -8.05
N HIS A 200 -6.33 12.87 -7.45
CA HIS A 200 -6.63 14.18 -6.83
C HIS A 200 -7.00 15.22 -7.88
N LYS A 201 -6.28 15.28 -9.01
CA LYS A 201 -6.63 16.16 -10.13
C LYS A 201 -8.00 15.79 -10.72
N HIS A 202 -8.27 14.50 -10.91
CA HIS A 202 -9.50 13.97 -11.48
C HIS A 202 -10.70 14.21 -10.55
N LEU A 203 -10.57 13.94 -9.25
CA LEU A 203 -11.63 14.21 -8.28
C LEU A 203 -11.86 15.71 -8.05
N ALA A 204 -10.80 16.53 -8.07
CA ALA A 204 -10.94 17.99 -8.07
C ALA A 204 -11.62 18.50 -9.35
N GLU A 205 -11.38 17.87 -10.49
CA GLU A 205 -12.02 18.23 -11.75
C GLU A 205 -13.49 17.80 -11.80
N ILE A 206 -13.83 16.61 -11.28
CA ILE A 206 -15.22 16.15 -11.11
C ILE A 206 -15.98 17.08 -10.16
N ALA A 207 -15.37 17.47 -9.03
CA ALA A 207 -15.99 18.41 -8.09
C ALA A 207 -16.26 19.78 -8.73
N ARG A 208 -15.32 20.30 -9.53
CA ARG A 208 -15.49 21.56 -10.27
C ARG A 208 -16.56 21.47 -11.36
N ARG A 209 -16.68 20.34 -12.06
CA ARG A 209 -17.75 20.10 -13.05
C ARG A 209 -19.11 20.10 -12.38
N ARG A 210 -19.28 19.34 -11.28
CA ARG A 210 -20.52 19.31 -10.49
C ARG A 210 -20.92 20.69 -9.97
N GLN A 211 -19.96 21.48 -9.49
CA GLN A 211 -20.24 22.84 -9.00
C GLN A 211 -20.70 23.77 -10.13
N ARG A 212 -20.15 23.64 -11.35
CA ARG A 212 -20.63 24.39 -12.52
C ARG A 212 -22.01 23.95 -12.96
N ASP A 213 -22.26 22.65 -13.02
CA ASP A 213 -23.57 22.10 -13.40
C ASP A 213 -24.65 22.53 -12.38
N GLU A 214 -24.33 22.56 -11.09
CA GLU A 214 -25.20 23.07 -10.02
C GLU A 214 -25.49 24.56 -10.20
N GLN A 215 -24.46 25.38 -10.45
CA GLN A 215 -24.62 26.82 -10.71
C GLN A 215 -25.47 27.08 -11.96
N GLU A 216 -25.25 26.34 -13.04
CA GLU A 216 -26.06 26.46 -14.26
C GLU A 216 -27.52 26.05 -14.01
N ARG A 217 -27.78 25.02 -13.21
CA ARG A 217 -29.14 24.64 -12.82
C ARG A 217 -29.81 25.72 -11.97
N ILE A 218 -29.09 26.33 -11.04
CA ILE A 218 -29.60 27.45 -10.22
C ILE A 218 -29.93 28.63 -11.14
N ILE A 219 -29.03 29.03 -12.04
CA ILE A 219 -29.25 30.13 -12.99
C ILE A 219 -30.45 29.85 -13.91
N GLN A 220 -30.57 28.64 -14.46
CA GLN A 220 -31.70 28.26 -15.31
C GLN A 220 -33.03 28.26 -14.53
N THR A 221 -33.01 27.90 -13.25
CA THR A 221 -34.18 27.92 -12.38
C THR A 221 -34.58 29.37 -12.07
N GLU A 222 -33.62 30.22 -11.71
CA GLU A 222 -33.84 31.65 -11.50
C GLU A 222 -34.33 32.37 -12.76
N GLU A 223 -33.79 32.04 -13.95
CA GLU A 223 -34.27 32.60 -15.22
C GLU A 223 -35.69 32.14 -15.56
N ARG A 224 -36.04 30.89 -15.27
CA ARG A 224 -37.42 30.39 -15.43
C ARG A 224 -38.37 31.08 -14.46
N GLU A 225 -37.97 31.29 -13.21
CA GLU A 225 -38.77 32.01 -12.22
C GLU A 225 -38.92 33.50 -12.55
N ARG A 226 -37.89 34.14 -13.13
CA ARG A 226 -37.98 35.52 -13.64
C ARG A 226 -38.90 35.63 -14.86
N LYS A 227 -38.88 34.64 -15.77
CA LYS A 227 -39.77 34.60 -16.95
C LYS A 227 -41.23 34.27 -16.59
N ASN A 228 -41.45 33.58 -15.47
CA ASN A 228 -42.79 33.21 -14.97
C ASN A 228 -43.31 34.16 -13.87
N ARG A 229 -42.61 35.26 -13.56
CA ARG A 229 -43.18 36.34 -12.76
C ARG A 229 -44.12 37.18 -13.63
N PRO A 230 -45.36 37.44 -13.19
CA PRO A 230 -46.30 38.30 -13.89
C PRO A 230 -45.83 39.76 -13.94
#